data_AF-A0A0U1D6K7-F1
#
_entry.id   AF-A0A0U1D6K7-F1
#
_cell.length_a   1.000
_cell.length_b   1.000
_cell.length_c   1.000
_cell.angle_alpha   90.00
_cell.angle_beta   90.00
_cell.angle_gamma   90.00
#
_symmetry.space_group_name_H-M   'P 1'
#
loop_
_entity.id
_entity.type
_entity.pdbx_description
1 polymer ?
#
loop_
_entity_poly.entity_id
_entity_poly.type
_entity_poly.pdbx_seq_one_letter_code
_entity_poly.pdbx_strand_id
1 'polypeptide(L)'
;MDEYRATAQQLKTARLTLTKLMQELSTAPEVPGVDLPGLAAYNDAVAAARKAPVGDDALAAHAESTLTEAIAAAESLRAQASDELTRRESAWAPVAARLGGWVGLEEQARKVDDELNAVAAAKKWVTEHAAAFRNRRLKPIAAQARDIWHQLRQESNVDLVEISLEGTATRRKVVLEGAVDGKPTKALSVMSQGELHALALALFLPRATSAKSPFRFVVLETRSRRWIPPRSTASSRCCARSPRRTR
;
A
#
# COMPACT_ATOMS: atom_id res chain seq x y z
N MET A 1 -23.41 -80.53 46.17
CA MET A 1 -22.52 -80.70 45.00
C MET A 1 -22.78 -79.64 43.93
N ASP A 2 -24.05 -79.31 43.64
CA ASP A 2 -24.38 -78.30 42.62
C ASP A 2 -24.00 -76.86 43.02
N GLU A 3 -24.16 -76.48 44.29
CA GLU A 3 -23.69 -75.16 44.78
C GLU A 3 -22.18 -74.98 44.62
N TYR A 4 -21.38 -75.99 44.95
CA TYR A 4 -19.92 -75.93 44.79
C TYR A 4 -19.51 -75.73 43.32
N ARG A 5 -20.19 -76.41 42.39
CA ARG A 5 -19.95 -76.26 40.95
C ARG A 5 -20.33 -74.86 40.45
N ALA A 6 -21.47 -74.33 40.93
CA ALA A 6 -21.92 -72.99 40.60
C ALA A 6 -20.92 -71.92 41.06
N THR A 7 -20.45 -72.00 42.31
CA THR A 7 -19.46 -71.05 42.86
C THR A 7 -18.12 -71.14 42.13
N ALA A 8 -17.63 -72.34 41.82
CA ALA A 8 -16.40 -72.52 41.05
C ALA A 8 -16.50 -71.92 39.63
N GLN A 9 -17.68 -72.02 39.00
CA GLN A 9 -17.91 -71.47 37.67
C GLN A 9 -18.04 -69.94 37.69
N GLN A 10 -18.63 -69.37 38.75
CA GLN A 10 -18.64 -67.92 38.98
C GLN A 10 -17.22 -67.37 39.18
N LEU A 11 -16.41 -68.01 40.03
CA LEU A 11 -15.02 -67.62 40.25
C LEU A 11 -14.19 -67.66 38.97
N LYS A 12 -14.33 -68.74 38.17
CA LYS A 12 -13.66 -68.85 36.86
C LYS A 12 -14.06 -67.73 35.90
N THR A 13 -15.34 -67.39 35.86
CA THR A 13 -15.87 -66.31 35.00
C THR A 13 -15.36 -64.95 35.45
N ALA A 14 -15.41 -64.66 36.76
CA ALA A 14 -14.93 -63.42 37.34
C ALA A 14 -13.43 -63.22 37.07
N ARG A 15 -12.61 -64.27 37.27
CA ARG A 15 -11.18 -64.26 36.98
C ARG A 15 -10.89 -63.94 35.51
N LEU A 16 -11.59 -64.59 34.58
CA LEU A 16 -11.44 -64.36 33.14
C LEU A 16 -11.78 -62.92 32.77
N THR A 17 -12.91 -62.41 33.27
CA THR A 17 -13.34 -61.02 33.02
C THR A 17 -12.33 -60.01 33.56
N LEU A 18 -11.86 -60.18 34.79
CA LEU A 18 -10.90 -59.27 35.42
C LEU A 18 -9.57 -59.27 34.68
N THR A 19 -9.05 -60.45 34.33
CA THR A 19 -7.81 -60.58 33.58
C THR A 19 -7.94 -59.94 32.20
N LYS A 20 -9.07 -60.14 31.52
CA LYS A 20 -9.35 -59.53 30.22
C LYS A 20 -9.36 -58.00 30.33
N LEU A 21 -10.06 -57.44 31.32
CA LEU A 21 -10.13 -55.99 31.55
C LEU A 21 -8.74 -55.37 31.79
N MET A 22 -7.90 -56.03 32.61
CA MET A 22 -6.54 -55.58 32.86
C MET A 22 -5.65 -55.61 31.59
N GLN A 23 -5.84 -56.60 30.71
CA GLN A 23 -5.10 -56.67 29.45
C GLN A 23 -5.59 -55.67 28.40
N GLU A 24 -6.85 -55.24 28.47
CA GLU A 24 -7.44 -54.26 27.54
C GLU A 24 -7.04 -52.81 27.84
N LEU A 25 -6.50 -52.51 29.03
CA LEU A 25 -5.97 -51.18 29.35
C LEU A 25 -4.92 -50.76 28.34
N SER A 26 -5.05 -49.59 27.70
CA SER A 26 -4.11 -49.08 26.69
C SER A 26 -3.18 -48.01 27.24
N THR A 27 -1.90 -48.03 26.84
CA THR A 27 -0.97 -46.93 27.08
C THR A 27 -1.28 -45.73 26.18
N ALA A 28 -0.97 -44.52 26.63
CA ALA A 28 -1.10 -43.31 25.83
C ALA A 28 0.19 -43.01 25.06
N PRO A 29 0.11 -42.59 23.78
CA PRO A 29 1.29 -42.21 22.99
C PRO A 29 1.80 -40.82 23.37
N GLU A 30 3.11 -40.61 23.21
CA GLU A 30 3.71 -39.28 23.27
C GLU A 30 3.25 -38.40 22.09
N VAL A 31 2.96 -37.14 22.36
CA VAL A 31 2.62 -36.15 21.32
C VAL A 31 3.83 -35.22 21.12
N PRO A 32 4.40 -35.15 19.91
CA PRO A 32 5.58 -34.33 19.65
C PRO A 32 5.40 -32.88 20.07
N GLY A 33 6.34 -32.37 20.87
CA GLY A 33 6.35 -30.99 21.35
C GLY A 33 5.30 -30.67 22.41
N VAL A 34 4.64 -31.67 23.01
CA VAL A 34 3.75 -31.54 24.17
C VAL A 34 4.42 -32.25 25.34
N ASP A 35 4.71 -31.51 26.42
CA ASP A 35 5.23 -32.10 27.65
C ASP A 35 4.06 -32.40 28.60
N LEU A 36 3.88 -33.69 28.92
CA LEU A 36 2.85 -34.18 29.83
C LEU A 36 3.53 -35.00 30.93
N PRO A 37 3.87 -34.39 32.07
CA PRO A 37 4.60 -35.06 33.15
C PRO A 37 3.93 -36.34 33.66
N GLY A 38 2.59 -36.41 33.61
CA GLY A 38 1.80 -37.57 34.03
C GLY A 38 1.79 -38.73 33.03
N LEU A 39 2.35 -38.57 31.82
CA LEU A 39 2.29 -39.58 30.77
C LEU A 39 3.08 -40.85 31.13
N ALA A 40 4.31 -40.66 31.64
CA ALA A 40 5.13 -41.77 32.11
C ALA A 40 4.45 -42.51 33.27
N ALA A 41 3.94 -41.77 34.26
CA ALA A 41 3.24 -42.33 35.41
C ALA A 41 2.00 -43.14 35.02
N TYR A 42 1.20 -42.66 34.06
CA TYR A 42 0.05 -43.41 33.53
C TYR A 42 0.47 -44.68 32.80
N ASN A 43 1.46 -44.58 31.91
CA ASN A 43 1.95 -45.74 31.15
C ASN A 43 2.58 -46.80 32.08
N ASP A 44 3.29 -46.38 33.12
CA ASP A 44 3.84 -47.27 34.15
C ASP A 44 2.74 -47.92 34.97
N ALA A 45 1.69 -47.18 35.37
CA ALA A 45 0.54 -47.73 36.08
C ALA A 45 -0.23 -48.76 35.24
N VAL A 46 -0.44 -48.49 33.94
CA VAL A 46 -1.03 -49.45 32.99
C VAL A 46 -0.14 -50.69 32.83
N ALA A 47 1.18 -50.51 32.73
CA ALA A 47 2.12 -51.63 32.65
C ALA A 47 2.15 -52.48 33.93
N ALA A 48 2.00 -51.85 35.09
CA ALA A 48 1.88 -52.53 36.39
C ALA A 48 0.56 -53.30 36.49
N ALA A 49 -0.56 -52.67 36.13
CA ALA A 49 -1.89 -53.29 36.13
C ALA A 49 -1.99 -54.49 35.17
N ARG A 50 -1.20 -54.55 34.10
CA ARG A 50 -1.17 -55.72 33.21
C ARG A 50 -0.42 -56.94 33.79
N LYS A 51 0.37 -56.78 34.85
CA LYS A 51 1.18 -57.86 35.47
C LYS A 51 0.36 -58.66 36.49
N ALA A 52 -0.65 -59.39 36.00
CA ALA A 52 -1.55 -60.18 36.82
C ALA A 52 -0.80 -61.28 37.62
N PRO A 53 -0.88 -61.30 38.96
CA PRO A 53 -0.25 -62.33 39.79
C PRO A 53 -0.99 -63.67 39.73
N VAL A 54 -0.31 -64.73 40.16
CA VAL A 54 -0.91 -66.08 40.24
C VAL A 54 -1.64 -66.25 41.57
N GLY A 55 -2.93 -66.59 41.49
CA GLY A 55 -3.80 -66.83 42.65
C GLY A 55 -4.96 -65.86 42.68
N ASP A 56 -6.16 -66.33 43.07
CA ASP A 56 -7.38 -65.54 42.92
C ASP A 56 -7.46 -64.38 43.92
N ASP A 57 -7.04 -64.60 45.18
CA ASP A 57 -7.00 -63.54 46.20
C ASP A 57 -5.94 -62.47 45.86
N ALA A 58 -4.77 -62.91 45.40
CA ALA A 58 -3.69 -62.01 44.98
C ALA A 58 -4.10 -61.19 43.75
N LEU A 59 -4.84 -61.79 42.81
CA LEU A 59 -5.37 -61.11 41.64
C LEU A 59 -6.41 -60.05 42.03
N ALA A 60 -7.31 -60.36 42.96
CA ALA A 60 -8.32 -59.42 43.43
C ALA A 60 -7.68 -58.19 44.10
N ALA A 61 -6.77 -58.41 45.06
CA ALA A 61 -6.06 -57.32 45.75
C ALA A 61 -5.19 -56.49 44.79
N HIS A 62 -4.52 -57.15 43.85
CA HIS A 62 -3.72 -56.46 42.83
C HIS A 62 -4.59 -55.61 41.90
N ALA A 63 -5.73 -56.11 41.45
CA ALA A 63 -6.62 -55.36 40.60
C ALA A 63 -7.22 -54.14 41.32
N GLU A 64 -7.64 -54.28 42.58
CA GLU A 64 -8.17 -53.18 43.36
C GLU A 64 -7.15 -52.04 43.52
N SER A 65 -5.89 -52.37 43.83
CA SER A 65 -4.81 -51.38 43.96
C SER A 65 -4.40 -50.79 42.61
N THR A 66 -4.03 -51.62 41.63
CA THR A 66 -3.44 -51.13 40.37
C THR A 66 -4.45 -50.46 39.44
N LEU A 67 -5.72 -50.89 39.43
CA LEU A 67 -6.75 -50.20 38.64
C LEU A 67 -7.06 -48.84 39.25
N THR A 68 -7.09 -48.71 40.58
CA THR A 68 -7.30 -47.42 41.25
C THR A 68 -6.14 -46.46 40.96
N GLU A 69 -4.89 -46.94 41.01
CA GLU A 69 -3.71 -46.15 40.63
C GLU A 69 -3.74 -45.74 39.16
N ALA A 70 -4.11 -46.65 38.24
CA ALA A 70 -4.21 -46.36 36.82
C ALA A 70 -5.32 -45.33 36.52
N ILE A 71 -6.46 -45.40 37.22
CA ILE A 71 -7.55 -44.42 37.11
C ILE A 71 -7.06 -43.04 37.59
N ALA A 72 -6.43 -42.97 38.77
CA ALA A 72 -5.91 -41.71 39.30
C ALA A 72 -4.85 -41.09 38.38
N ALA A 73 -3.95 -41.91 37.83
CA ALA A 73 -2.96 -41.46 36.86
C ALA A 73 -3.60 -40.99 35.54
N ALA A 74 -4.66 -41.67 35.07
CA ALA A 74 -5.41 -41.27 33.88
C ALA A 74 -6.13 -39.93 34.06
N GLU A 75 -6.75 -39.71 35.22
CA GLU A 75 -7.42 -38.45 35.55
C GLU A 75 -6.42 -37.29 35.61
N SER A 76 -5.25 -37.52 36.22
CA SER A 76 -4.16 -36.55 36.26
C SER A 76 -3.65 -36.21 34.84
N LEU A 77 -3.39 -37.23 34.01
CA LEU A 77 -2.95 -37.04 32.62
C LEU A 77 -4.01 -36.29 31.80
N ARG A 78 -5.30 -36.60 31.99
CA ARG A 78 -6.41 -35.92 31.30
C ARG A 78 -6.49 -34.45 31.69
N ALA A 79 -6.32 -34.12 32.97
CA ALA A 79 -6.31 -32.74 33.44
C ALA A 79 -5.15 -31.97 32.81
N GLN A 80 -3.93 -32.52 32.85
CA GLN A 80 -2.74 -31.92 32.23
C GLN A 80 -2.91 -31.71 30.72
N ALA A 81 -3.45 -32.69 30.01
CA ALA A 81 -3.70 -32.59 28.58
C ALA A 81 -4.74 -31.50 28.24
N SER A 82 -5.77 -31.35 29.08
CA SER A 82 -6.81 -30.32 28.91
C SER A 82 -6.27 -28.91 29.17
N ASP A 83 -5.42 -28.77 30.19
CA ASP A 83 -4.75 -27.50 30.52
C ASP A 83 -3.80 -27.07 29.40
N GLU A 84 -3.00 -28.02 28.87
CA GLU A 84 -2.07 -27.75 27.79
C GLU A 84 -2.78 -27.44 26.47
N LEU A 85 -3.92 -28.08 26.18
CA LEU A 85 -4.78 -27.72 25.06
C LEU A 85 -5.29 -26.28 25.21
N THR A 86 -5.85 -25.95 26.37
CA THR A 86 -6.37 -24.61 26.67
C THR A 86 -5.27 -23.56 26.55
N ARG A 87 -4.06 -23.83 27.04
CA ARG A 87 -2.90 -22.92 26.95
C ARG A 87 -2.54 -22.64 25.49
N ARG A 88 -2.51 -23.67 24.64
CA ARG A 88 -2.20 -23.53 23.21
C ARG A 88 -3.28 -22.78 22.45
N GLU A 89 -4.55 -23.10 22.70
CA GLU A 89 -5.68 -22.39 22.10
C GLU A 89 -5.66 -20.91 22.49
N SER A 90 -5.40 -20.61 23.77
CA SER A 90 -5.26 -19.25 24.27
C SER A 90 -4.10 -18.49 23.62
N ALA A 91 -2.96 -19.16 23.39
CA ALA A 91 -1.82 -18.57 22.69
C ALA A 91 -2.10 -18.32 21.19
N TRP A 92 -2.89 -19.19 20.56
CA TRP A 92 -3.24 -19.11 19.13
C TRP A 92 -4.34 -18.09 18.86
N ALA A 93 -5.31 -17.94 19.77
CA ALA A 93 -6.52 -17.13 19.56
C ALA A 93 -6.25 -15.68 19.11
N PRO A 94 -5.29 -14.92 19.68
CA PRO A 94 -4.99 -13.57 19.22
C PRO A 94 -4.46 -13.51 17.79
N VAL A 95 -3.65 -14.49 17.40
CA VAL A 95 -3.08 -14.58 16.04
C VAL A 95 -4.18 -14.94 15.05
N ALA A 96 -5.02 -15.91 15.39
CA ALA A 96 -6.18 -16.29 14.59
C ALA A 96 -7.14 -15.11 14.36
N ALA A 97 -7.43 -14.33 15.41
CA ALA A 97 -8.28 -13.14 15.30
C ALA A 97 -7.65 -12.07 14.38
N ARG A 98 -6.35 -11.83 14.49
CA ARG A 98 -5.62 -10.89 13.61
C ARG A 98 -5.63 -11.34 12.15
N LEU A 99 -5.41 -12.62 11.90
CA LEU A 99 -5.47 -13.19 10.55
C LEU A 99 -6.88 -13.09 9.97
N GLY A 100 -7.91 -13.43 10.75
CA GLY A 100 -9.31 -13.28 10.32
C GLY A 100 -9.67 -11.84 9.97
N GLY A 101 -9.18 -10.86 10.74
CA GLY A 101 -9.35 -9.44 10.43
C GLY A 101 -8.63 -9.02 9.13
N TRP A 102 -7.43 -9.56 8.87
CA TRP A 102 -6.68 -9.24 7.66
C TRP A 102 -7.30 -9.82 6.39
N VAL A 103 -7.79 -11.06 6.44
CA VAL A 103 -8.42 -11.72 5.28
C VAL A 103 -9.58 -10.88 4.75
N GLY A 104 -10.45 -10.36 5.62
CA GLY A 104 -11.56 -9.50 5.19
C GLY A 104 -11.11 -8.19 4.53
N LEU A 105 -10.01 -7.59 4.99
CA LEU A 105 -9.44 -6.39 4.37
C LEU A 105 -8.80 -6.71 3.01
N GLU A 106 -8.12 -7.85 2.89
CA GLU A 106 -7.49 -8.30 1.65
C GLU A 106 -8.54 -8.58 0.57
N GLU A 107 -9.63 -9.26 0.91
CA GLU A 107 -10.73 -9.50 -0.02
C GLU A 107 -11.39 -8.21 -0.51
N GLN A 108 -11.53 -7.22 0.38
CA GLN A 108 -12.05 -5.90 0.01
C GLN A 108 -11.08 -5.14 -0.91
N ALA A 109 -9.78 -5.19 -0.60
CA ALA A 109 -8.75 -4.58 -1.44
C ALA A 109 -8.71 -5.21 -2.84
N ARG A 110 -8.75 -6.55 -2.93
CA ARG A 110 -8.74 -7.26 -4.20
C ARG A 110 -9.92 -6.91 -5.11
N LYS A 111 -11.08 -6.57 -4.55
CA LYS A 111 -12.25 -6.12 -5.33
C LYS A 111 -12.05 -4.77 -6.00
N VAL A 112 -11.19 -3.90 -5.44
CA VAL A 112 -10.93 -2.55 -5.96
C VAL A 112 -9.60 -2.42 -6.69
N ASP A 113 -8.79 -3.49 -6.72
CA ASP A 113 -7.47 -3.49 -7.36
C ASP A 113 -7.53 -3.11 -8.85
N ASP A 114 -8.52 -3.63 -9.58
CA ASP A 114 -8.67 -3.31 -11.01
C ASP A 114 -9.00 -1.82 -11.22
N GLU A 115 -9.84 -1.24 -10.37
CA GLU A 115 -10.17 0.18 -10.39
C GLU A 115 -8.94 1.03 -10.05
N LEU A 116 -8.20 0.65 -9.01
CA LEU A 116 -6.96 1.31 -8.63
C LEU A 116 -5.94 1.28 -9.76
N ASN A 117 -5.79 0.13 -10.42
CA ASN A 117 -4.90 -0.04 -11.58
C ASN A 117 -5.31 0.87 -12.74
N ALA A 118 -6.62 0.96 -13.03
CA ALA A 118 -7.15 1.85 -14.06
C ALA A 118 -6.88 3.33 -13.73
N VAL A 119 -7.13 3.75 -12.48
CA VAL A 119 -6.89 5.13 -12.03
C VAL A 119 -5.40 5.46 -12.02
N ALA A 120 -4.54 4.52 -11.60
CA ALA A 120 -3.09 4.68 -11.63
C ALA A 120 -2.58 4.84 -13.07
N ALA A 121 -3.08 4.03 -14.01
CA ALA A 121 -2.77 4.15 -15.44
C ALA A 121 -3.22 5.51 -15.99
N ALA A 122 -4.43 5.97 -15.67
CA ALA A 122 -4.94 7.27 -16.09
C ALA A 122 -4.10 8.43 -15.53
N LYS A 123 -3.75 8.39 -14.24
CA LYS A 123 -2.88 9.39 -13.59
C LYS A 123 -1.51 9.45 -14.25
N LYS A 124 -0.92 8.28 -14.53
CA LYS A 124 0.36 8.18 -15.22
C LYS A 124 0.28 8.81 -16.60
N TRP A 125 -0.72 8.45 -17.40
CA TRP A 125 -0.92 8.99 -18.74
C TRP A 125 -1.06 10.52 -18.72
N VAL A 126 -1.88 11.08 -17.83
CA VAL A 126 -2.05 12.54 -17.72
C VAL A 126 -0.73 13.21 -17.36
N THR A 127 0.05 12.63 -16.44
CA THR A 127 1.31 13.21 -15.99
C THR A 127 2.35 13.22 -17.11
N GLU A 128 2.45 12.15 -17.89
CA GLU A 128 3.33 12.04 -19.05
C GLU A 128 2.98 13.06 -20.14
N HIS A 129 1.68 13.30 -20.38
CA HIS A 129 1.22 14.17 -21.46
C HIS A 129 1.01 15.64 -21.02
N ALA A 130 1.06 15.95 -19.72
CA ALA A 130 0.81 17.29 -19.19
C ALA A 130 1.74 18.37 -19.76
N ALA A 131 3.00 18.04 -20.06
CA ALA A 131 3.94 18.98 -20.70
C ALA A 131 3.52 19.30 -22.14
N ALA A 132 3.14 18.28 -22.91
CA ALA A 132 2.68 18.44 -24.29
C ALA A 132 1.39 19.27 -24.36
N PHE A 133 0.42 19.04 -23.47
CA PHE A 133 -0.81 19.85 -23.41
C PHE A 133 -0.54 21.31 -23.06
N ARG A 134 0.35 21.57 -22.09
CA ARG A 134 0.74 22.94 -21.72
C ARG A 134 1.43 23.65 -22.89
N ASN A 135 2.36 22.99 -23.57
CA ASN A 135 3.02 23.56 -24.75
C ASN A 135 2.06 23.78 -25.90
N ARG A 136 1.13 22.85 -26.16
CA ARG A 136 0.07 23.02 -27.18
C ARG A 136 -0.81 24.24 -26.90
N ARG A 137 -1.19 24.45 -25.63
CA ARG A 137 -1.95 25.64 -25.22
C ARG A 137 -1.13 26.92 -25.28
N LEU A 138 0.19 26.85 -25.09
CA LEU A 138 1.09 27.98 -25.21
C LEU A 138 1.29 28.41 -26.66
N LYS A 139 1.34 27.50 -27.64
CA LYS A 139 1.59 27.79 -29.07
C LYS A 139 0.89 29.05 -29.62
N PRO A 140 -0.44 29.23 -29.50
CA PRO A 140 -1.09 30.44 -30.01
C PRO A 140 -0.68 31.72 -29.28
N ILE A 141 -0.42 31.63 -27.97
CA ILE A 141 0.04 32.76 -27.14
C ILE A 141 1.48 33.13 -27.53
N ALA A 142 2.33 32.13 -27.76
CA ALA A 142 3.71 32.30 -28.22
C ALA A 142 3.77 32.95 -29.60
N ALA A 143 2.91 32.54 -30.54
CA ALA A 143 2.81 33.17 -31.86
C ALA A 143 2.41 34.65 -31.74
N GLN A 144 1.38 34.96 -30.95
CA GLN A 144 0.96 36.36 -30.72
C GLN A 144 2.05 37.18 -30.02
N ALA A 145 2.78 36.60 -29.06
CA ALA A 145 3.90 37.26 -28.40
C ALA A 145 5.03 37.60 -29.39
N ARG A 146 5.36 36.67 -30.29
CA ARG A 146 6.32 36.92 -31.37
C ARG A 146 5.85 38.05 -32.29
N ASP A 147 4.58 38.07 -32.69
CA ASP A 147 4.04 39.13 -33.56
C ASP A 147 4.11 40.51 -32.91
N ILE A 148 3.82 40.59 -31.60
CA ILE A 148 3.96 41.83 -30.83
C ILE A 148 5.44 42.22 -30.70
N TRP A 149 6.33 41.26 -30.46
CA TRP A 149 7.78 41.49 -30.45
C TRP A 149 8.27 42.06 -31.79
N HIS A 150 7.84 41.50 -32.92
CA HIS A 150 8.17 42.03 -34.25
C HIS A 150 7.74 43.49 -34.44
N GLN A 151 6.67 43.93 -33.78
CA GLN A 151 6.21 45.33 -33.85
C GLN A 151 6.96 46.25 -32.88
N LEU A 152 7.43 45.73 -31.75
CA LEU A 152 8.10 46.51 -30.71
C LEU A 152 9.62 46.56 -30.87
N ARG A 153 10.24 45.60 -31.56
CA ARG A 153 11.68 45.55 -31.82
C ARG A 153 12.08 46.67 -32.77
N GLN A 154 12.55 47.78 -32.25
CA GLN A 154 13.06 48.88 -33.06
C GLN A 154 14.50 48.59 -33.46
N GLU A 155 14.69 48.16 -34.72
CA GLU A 155 16.01 47.89 -35.31
C GLU A 155 16.82 46.78 -34.62
N SER A 156 16.22 46.02 -33.69
CA SER A 156 16.89 44.89 -33.04
C SER A 156 17.09 43.73 -34.01
N ASN A 157 18.32 43.23 -34.11
CA ASN A 157 18.67 42.02 -34.87
C ASN A 157 18.26 40.71 -34.15
N VAL A 158 17.63 40.79 -32.99
CA VAL A 158 17.17 39.61 -32.22
C VAL A 158 15.78 39.17 -32.66
N ASP A 159 15.72 38.00 -33.30
CA ASP A 159 14.51 37.27 -33.62
C ASP A 159 14.15 36.29 -32.50
N LEU A 160 12.86 36.12 -32.20
CA LEU A 160 12.37 35.05 -31.33
C LEU A 160 11.91 33.90 -32.21
N VAL A 161 12.55 32.74 -32.10
CA VAL A 161 12.27 31.55 -32.91
C VAL A 161 11.19 30.72 -32.23
N GLU A 162 11.43 30.27 -31.00
CA GLU A 162 10.52 29.40 -30.27
C GLU A 162 10.35 29.86 -28.81
N ILE A 163 9.13 29.70 -28.30
CA ILE A 163 8.79 29.93 -26.89
C ILE A 163 8.12 28.66 -26.39
N SER A 164 8.80 27.95 -25.48
CA SER A 164 8.35 26.67 -24.95
C SER A 164 8.42 26.63 -23.41
N LEU A 165 7.68 25.71 -22.81
CA LEU A 165 7.73 25.41 -21.38
C LEU A 165 8.50 24.12 -21.16
N GLU A 166 9.56 24.22 -20.36
CA GLU A 166 10.37 23.08 -19.96
C GLU A 166 10.33 22.86 -18.45
N GLY A 167 10.80 21.69 -18.04
CA GLY A 167 10.93 21.34 -16.64
C GLY A 167 9.65 20.80 -16.00
N THR A 168 9.84 20.03 -14.95
CA THR A 168 8.81 19.32 -14.20
C THR A 168 8.74 19.84 -12.76
N ALA A 169 7.58 19.65 -12.12
CA ALA A 169 7.33 20.04 -10.72
C ALA A 169 7.77 21.47 -10.37
N THR A 170 8.80 21.62 -9.54
CA THR A 170 9.34 22.89 -9.04
C THR A 170 10.41 23.51 -9.95
N ARG A 171 10.85 22.81 -11.01
CA ARG A 171 11.87 23.28 -11.96
C ARG A 171 11.29 23.79 -13.28
N ARG A 172 10.01 24.16 -13.29
CA ARG A 172 9.32 24.67 -14.50
C ARG A 172 9.90 26.02 -14.90
N LYS A 173 10.27 26.17 -16.17
CA LYS A 173 10.83 27.39 -16.73
C LYS A 173 10.25 27.65 -18.12
N VAL A 174 10.24 28.91 -18.51
CA VAL A 174 10.01 29.31 -19.91
C VAL A 174 11.35 29.30 -20.61
N VAL A 175 11.43 28.68 -21.78
CA VAL A 175 12.61 28.73 -22.67
C VAL A 175 12.27 29.62 -23.85
N LEU A 176 13.16 30.60 -24.07
CA LEU A 176 13.08 31.57 -25.15
C LEU A 176 14.27 31.32 -26.07
N GLU A 177 14.00 30.72 -27.22
CA GLU A 177 15.00 30.51 -28.27
C GLU A 177 14.96 31.70 -29.22
N GLY A 178 16.12 32.32 -29.44
CA GLY A 178 16.25 33.44 -30.34
C GLY A 178 17.25 33.18 -31.44
N ALA A 179 17.27 34.05 -32.44
CA ALA A 179 18.31 34.10 -33.45
C ALA A 179 18.83 35.52 -33.60
N VAL A 180 20.12 35.68 -33.85
CA VAL A 180 20.73 36.95 -34.23
C VAL A 180 21.33 36.76 -35.61
N ASP A 181 20.88 37.55 -36.59
CA ASP A 181 21.29 37.42 -38.00
C ASP A 181 21.14 35.99 -38.53
N GLY A 182 20.07 35.29 -38.12
CA GLY A 182 19.79 33.92 -38.49
C GLY A 182 20.59 32.84 -37.74
N LYS A 183 21.50 33.21 -36.82
CA LYS A 183 22.24 32.26 -35.98
C LYS A 183 21.52 32.03 -34.63
N PRO A 184 21.31 30.78 -34.21
CA PRO A 184 20.60 30.49 -32.96
C PRO A 184 21.38 30.97 -31.73
N THR A 185 20.69 31.63 -30.80
CA THR A 185 21.25 32.12 -29.54
C THR A 185 20.21 32.09 -28.42
N LYS A 186 20.67 32.12 -27.16
CA LYS A 186 19.77 32.36 -26.03
C LYS A 186 19.35 33.83 -26.07
N ALA A 187 18.09 34.08 -26.40
CA ALA A 187 17.55 35.40 -26.74
C ALA A 187 17.87 36.50 -25.70
N LEU A 188 17.98 36.14 -24.41
CA LEU A 188 18.06 37.10 -23.31
C LEU A 188 19.46 37.70 -23.06
N SER A 189 20.55 37.01 -23.39
CA SER A 189 21.90 37.44 -22.96
C SER A 189 22.50 38.57 -23.80
N VAL A 190 21.89 38.88 -24.95
CA VAL A 190 22.40 39.81 -25.96
C VAL A 190 21.53 41.07 -26.11
N MET A 191 20.45 41.19 -25.33
CA MET A 191 19.48 42.28 -25.42
C MET A 191 19.84 43.44 -24.49
N SER A 192 19.63 44.66 -24.97
CA SER A 192 19.66 45.86 -24.15
C SER A 192 18.54 45.84 -23.11
N GLN A 193 18.71 46.63 -22.04
CA GLN A 193 17.68 46.75 -21.00
C GLN A 193 16.33 47.22 -21.57
N GLY A 194 16.32 48.13 -22.56
CA GLY A 194 15.08 48.59 -23.21
C GLY A 194 14.36 47.48 -24.00
N GLU A 195 15.13 46.66 -24.71
CA GLU A 195 14.61 45.50 -25.44
C GLU A 195 14.04 44.43 -24.52
N LEU A 196 14.68 44.17 -23.37
CA LEU A 196 14.16 43.25 -22.36
C LEU A 196 12.79 43.71 -21.81
N HIS A 197 12.58 45.03 -21.65
CA HIS A 197 11.27 45.56 -21.24
C HIS A 197 10.23 45.42 -22.36
N ALA A 198 10.60 45.67 -23.61
CA ALA A 198 9.72 45.48 -24.76
C ALA A 198 9.35 43.99 -24.95
N LEU A 199 10.31 43.08 -24.75
CA LEU A 199 10.09 41.64 -24.76
C LEU A 199 9.14 41.20 -23.64
N ALA A 200 9.34 41.72 -22.42
CA ALA A 200 8.44 41.45 -21.31
C ALA A 200 7.01 41.86 -21.65
N LEU A 201 6.80 43.07 -22.20
CA LEU A 201 5.48 43.52 -22.66
C LEU A 201 4.90 42.58 -23.73
N ALA A 202 5.71 42.18 -24.72
CA ALA A 202 5.27 41.25 -25.76
C ALA A 202 4.82 39.88 -25.22
N LEU A 203 5.46 39.37 -24.16
CA LEU A 203 5.07 38.12 -23.50
C LEU A 203 3.80 38.26 -22.65
N PHE A 204 3.57 39.40 -22.00
CA PHE A 204 2.44 39.61 -21.10
C PHE A 204 1.14 40.03 -21.82
N LEU A 205 1.25 40.83 -22.87
CA LEU A 205 0.10 41.40 -23.58
C LEU A 205 -0.89 40.35 -24.13
N PRO A 206 -0.46 39.25 -24.78
CA PRO A 206 -1.37 38.22 -25.28
C PRO A 206 -2.31 37.64 -24.22
N ARG A 207 -1.80 37.45 -23.00
CA ARG A 207 -2.58 36.91 -21.89
C ARG A 207 -3.45 37.98 -21.25
N ALA A 208 -2.93 39.19 -21.06
CA ALA A 208 -3.66 40.30 -20.45
C ALA A 208 -4.81 40.81 -21.34
N THR A 209 -4.67 40.68 -22.67
CA THR A 209 -5.67 41.15 -23.65
C THR A 209 -6.57 40.03 -24.19
N SER A 210 -6.40 38.80 -23.72
CA SER A 210 -7.23 37.67 -24.13
C SER A 210 -8.71 37.92 -23.77
N ALA A 211 -9.64 37.51 -24.64
CA ALA A 211 -11.08 37.59 -24.36
C ALA A 211 -11.51 36.82 -23.09
N LYS A 212 -10.70 35.85 -22.65
CA LYS A 212 -10.90 35.07 -21.42
C LYS A 212 -10.26 35.71 -20.18
N SER A 213 -9.55 36.84 -20.35
CA SER A 213 -8.96 37.58 -19.24
C SER A 213 -10.06 38.36 -18.50
N PRO A 214 -10.19 38.23 -17.17
CA PRO A 214 -11.14 39.01 -16.40
C PRO A 214 -10.79 40.51 -16.40
N PHE A 215 -9.53 40.86 -16.69
CA PHE A 215 -9.06 42.23 -16.83
C PHE A 215 -8.90 42.54 -18.32
N ARG A 216 -9.63 43.54 -18.82
CA ARG A 216 -9.63 43.96 -20.23
C ARG A 216 -8.83 45.25 -20.47
N PHE A 217 -8.06 45.68 -19.48
CA PHE A 217 -7.20 46.85 -19.54
C PHE A 217 -5.85 46.52 -18.88
N VAL A 218 -4.80 47.22 -19.30
CA VAL A 218 -3.45 47.08 -18.74
C VAL A 218 -3.00 48.47 -18.31
N VAL A 219 -2.59 48.61 -17.05
CA VAL A 219 -1.97 49.83 -16.54
C VAL A 219 -0.46 49.60 -16.55
N LEU A 220 0.25 50.41 -17.32
CA LEU A 220 1.71 50.40 -17.36
C LEU A 220 2.20 51.54 -16.50
N GLU A 221 2.90 51.22 -15.41
CA GLU A 221 3.60 52.24 -14.64
C GLU A 221 5.09 52.25 -15.01
N THR A 222 5.59 53.39 -15.50
CA THR A 222 6.98 53.53 -15.96
C THR A 222 7.74 54.46 -15.02
N ARG A 223 8.48 53.91 -14.05
CA ARG A 223 9.25 54.70 -13.07
C ARG A 223 10.59 55.25 -13.59
N SER A 224 11.07 54.90 -14.79
CA SER A 224 12.42 55.23 -15.23
C SER A 224 12.50 56.48 -16.13
N ARG A 225 13.36 57.43 -15.77
CA ARG A 225 13.79 58.60 -16.59
C ARG A 225 14.53 58.23 -17.90
N ARG A 226 14.70 56.93 -18.19
CA ARG A 226 15.43 56.37 -19.35
C ARG A 226 14.54 55.63 -20.34
N TRP A 227 13.24 55.49 -20.07
CA TRP A 227 12.30 54.98 -21.06
C TRP A 227 12.02 56.09 -22.08
N ILE A 228 12.63 55.97 -23.26
CA ILE A 228 12.21 56.73 -24.45
C ILE A 228 11.25 55.80 -25.18
N PRO A 229 9.96 56.15 -25.32
CA PRO A 229 9.05 55.34 -26.13
C PRO A 229 9.63 55.22 -27.54
N PRO A 230 9.54 54.03 -28.16
CA PRO A 230 9.84 53.91 -29.57
C PRO A 230 9.09 55.01 -30.32
N ARG A 231 9.77 55.78 -31.20
CA ARG A 231 9.21 56.95 -31.93
C ARG A 231 7.72 56.71 -32.14
N SER A 232 6.90 57.59 -31.56
CA SER A 232 5.48 57.48 -31.16
C SER A 232 4.49 56.82 -32.13
N THR A 233 4.93 56.36 -33.29
CA THR A 233 4.17 55.65 -34.28
C THR A 233 4.16 54.13 -34.14
N ALA A 234 5.15 53.46 -33.54
CA ALA A 234 5.16 51.99 -33.46
C ALA A 234 4.39 51.43 -32.25
N SER A 235 4.73 51.88 -31.04
CA SER A 235 4.06 51.44 -29.80
C SER A 235 2.60 51.92 -29.73
N SER A 236 2.33 53.18 -30.12
CA SER A 236 0.96 53.70 -30.20
C SER A 236 0.12 52.96 -31.25
N ARG A 237 0.71 52.53 -32.39
CA ARG A 237 0.02 51.67 -33.37
C ARG A 237 -0.23 50.27 -32.82
N CYS A 238 0.71 49.66 -32.11
CA CYS A 238 0.51 48.34 -31.51
C CYS A 238 -0.62 48.35 -30.45
N CYS A 239 -0.65 49.37 -29.58
CA CYS A 239 -1.73 49.58 -28.62
C CYS A 239 -3.07 49.95 -29.28
N ALA A 240 -3.05 50.67 -30.42
CA ALA A 240 -4.26 51.04 -31.17
C ALA A 240 -4.80 49.94 -32.11
N ARG A 241 -3.95 48.99 -32.55
CA ARG A 241 -4.26 47.93 -33.53
C ARG A 241 -4.64 46.59 -32.89
N SER A 242 -4.59 46.48 -31.55
CA SER A 242 -5.36 45.49 -30.80
C SER A 242 -6.82 45.53 -31.29
N PRO A 243 -7.51 44.39 -31.51
CA PRO A 243 -8.82 44.38 -32.16
C PRO A 243 -9.83 45.16 -31.32
N ARG A 244 -9.99 46.45 -31.63
CA ARG A 244 -11.21 47.19 -31.39
C ARG A 244 -12.23 46.58 -32.33
N ARG A 245 -13.14 45.77 -31.78
CA ARG A 245 -14.39 45.51 -32.49
C ARG A 245 -15.50 46.36 -31.89
N THR A 246 -16.10 47.10 -32.80
CA THR A 246 -17.51 47.42 -32.90
C THR A 246 -18.39 46.54 -32.02
N ARG A 247 -19.31 47.23 -31.34
CA ARG A 247 -20.36 46.72 -30.46
C ARG A 247 -20.93 45.37 -30.87
#